data_AF-W2YK66-F1
#
_entry.id   AF-W2YK66-F1
#
_cell.length_a   1.000
_cell.length_b   1.000
_cell.length_c   1.000
_cell.angle_alpha   90.00
_cell.angle_beta   90.00
_cell.angle_gamma   90.00
#
_symmetry.space_group_name_H-M   'P 1'
#
loop_
_entity.id
_entity.type
_entity.pdbx_description
1 polymer ?
#
loop_
_entity_poly.entity_id
_entity_poly.type
_entity_poly.pdbx_seq_one_letter_code
_entity_poly.pdbx_strand_id
1 'polypeptide(L)'
;MVMHYTGKLAKDGKVFDSSRDRGQPFQFQIGVGQVIRGWDEGVMRMSKGMTATLNIPSAKGYGKAGAGGVIPPDADLVFEVELLDIVRR
;
A
#
# COMPACT_ATOMS: atom_id res chain seq x y z
N MET A 1 -2.93 -4.97 -11.52
CA MET A 1 -3.87 -4.00 -10.91
C MET A 1 -3.32 -2.60 -11.12
N VAL A 2 -4.20 -1.61 -11.26
CA VAL A 2 -3.87 -0.18 -11.36
C VAL A 2 -4.52 0.53 -10.19
N MET A 3 -3.74 1.21 -9.35
CA MET A 3 -4.23 1.71 -8.07
C MET A 3 -3.66 3.09 -7.73
N HIS A 4 -4.49 3.95 -7.14
CA HIS A 4 -4.01 5.08 -6.37
C HIS A 4 -3.88 4.69 -4.90
N TYR A 5 -2.85 5.20 -4.24
CA TYR A 5 -2.66 5.06 -2.80
C TYR A 5 -2.01 6.29 -2.18
N THR A 6 -2.22 6.41 -0.88
CA THR A 6 -1.48 7.26 0.06
C THR A 6 -1.06 6.41 1.26
N GLY A 7 0.24 6.31 1.53
CA GLY A 7 0.82 5.59 2.65
C GLY A 7 1.22 6.53 3.79
N LYS A 8 0.78 6.21 5.00
CA LYS A 8 1.01 6.98 6.23
C LYS A 8 1.60 6.10 7.32
N LEU A 9 2.45 6.66 8.17
CA LEU A 9 2.86 6.01 9.41
C LEU A 9 1.68 5.98 10.38
N ALA A 10 1.37 4.83 10.97
CA ALA A 10 0.22 4.70 11.87
C ALA A 10 0.40 5.51 13.17
N LYS A 11 1.64 5.73 13.60
CA LYS A 11 1.98 6.42 14.86
C LYS A 11 1.56 7.89 14.88
N ASP A 12 1.75 8.59 13.76
CA ASP A 12 1.62 10.05 13.69
C ASP A 12 0.87 10.55 12.45
N GLY A 13 0.42 9.64 11.58
CA GLY A 13 -0.27 9.96 10.33
C GLY A 13 0.62 10.59 9.27
N LYS A 14 1.96 10.65 9.48
CA LYS A 14 2.88 11.25 8.52
C LYS A 14 2.85 10.47 7.21
N VAL A 15 2.48 11.16 6.13
CA VAL A 15 2.55 10.62 4.77
C VAL A 15 4.02 10.42 4.42
N PHE A 16 4.38 9.19 4.06
CA PHE A 16 5.72 8.88 3.55
C PHE A 16 5.72 8.72 2.02
N ASP A 17 4.57 8.37 1.43
CA ASP A 17 4.48 8.19 -0.01
C ASP A 17 3.03 8.29 -0.54
N SER A 18 2.86 8.83 -1.74
CA SER A 18 1.56 9.01 -2.40
C SER A 18 1.71 8.91 -3.91
N SER A 19 0.93 8.03 -4.53
CA SER A 19 0.85 7.92 -5.99
C SER A 19 0.25 9.17 -6.65
N ARG A 20 -0.61 9.89 -5.92
CA ARG A 20 -1.24 11.12 -6.43
C ARG A 20 -0.25 12.27 -6.47
N ASP A 21 0.62 12.35 -5.46
CA ASP A 21 1.68 13.37 -5.39
C ASP A 21 2.69 13.17 -6.51
N ARG A 22 2.91 11.93 -6.93
CA ARG A 22 3.71 11.59 -8.12
C ARG A 22 2.97 11.77 -9.45
N GLY A 23 1.67 12.05 -9.44
CA GLY A 23 0.85 12.22 -10.63
C GLY A 23 0.61 10.96 -11.47
N GLN A 24 0.99 9.77 -10.98
CA GLN A 24 0.83 8.52 -11.73
C GLN A 24 0.33 7.36 -10.84
N PRO A 25 -0.69 6.60 -11.29
CA PRO A 25 -1.12 5.39 -10.61
C PRO A 25 0.00 4.34 -10.53
N PHE A 26 -0.09 3.49 -9.51
CA PHE A 26 0.83 2.37 -9.35
C PHE A 26 0.27 1.12 -9.99
N GLN A 27 1.09 0.46 -10.82
CA GLN A 27 0.73 -0.77 -11.50
C GLN A 27 1.54 -1.94 -10.93
N PHE A 28 0.85 -2.99 -10.51
CA PHE A 28 1.47 -4.15 -9.88
C PHE A 28 0.60 -5.41 -10.05
N GLN A 29 1.21 -6.57 -9.89
CA GLN A 29 0.51 -7.86 -9.82
C GLN A 29 0.29 -8.26 -8.35
N ILE A 30 -0.94 -8.63 -8.02
CA ILE A 30 -1.31 -9.06 -6.66
C ILE A 30 -1.08 -10.56 -6.49
N GLY A 31 -0.71 -10.98 -5.28
CA GLY A 31 -0.65 -12.39 -4.88
C GLY A 31 0.61 -13.13 -5.33
N VAL A 32 1.63 -12.39 -5.79
CA VAL A 32 2.91 -12.95 -6.25
C VAL A 32 4.12 -12.42 -5.48
N GLY A 33 3.89 -11.70 -4.37
CA GLY A 33 4.96 -11.13 -3.55
C GLY A 33 5.68 -9.92 -4.18
N GLN A 34 5.06 -9.26 -5.17
CA GLN A 34 5.62 -8.04 -5.77
C GLN A 34 5.47 -6.81 -4.86
N VAL A 35 4.51 -6.86 -3.93
CA VAL A 35 4.21 -5.80 -2.96
C VAL A 35 4.28 -6.35 -1.55
N ILE A 36 4.25 -5.46 -0.55
CA ILE A 36 4.19 -5.88 0.86
C ILE A 36 3.03 -6.83 1.12
N ARG A 37 3.23 -7.81 2.00
CA ARG A 37 2.26 -8.88 2.27
C ARG A 37 0.87 -8.36 2.66
N GLY A 38 0.80 -7.23 3.38
CA GLY A 38 -0.48 -6.61 3.76
C GLY A 38 -1.31 -6.16 2.55
N TRP A 39 -0.66 -5.77 1.44
CA TRP A 39 -1.36 -5.48 0.20
C TRP A 39 -1.83 -6.76 -0.49
N ASP A 40 -0.94 -7.74 -0.63
CA ASP A 40 -1.26 -9.05 -1.21
C ASP A 40 -2.47 -9.69 -0.51
N GLU A 41 -2.62 -9.54 0.80
CA GLU A 41 -3.77 -10.04 1.55
C GLU A 41 -5.00 -9.11 1.50
N GLY A 42 -4.80 -7.79 1.58
CA GLY A 42 -5.88 -6.82 1.75
C GLY A 42 -6.60 -6.42 0.46
N VAL A 43 -5.87 -6.27 -0.64
CA VAL A 43 -6.41 -5.78 -1.91
C VAL A 43 -7.23 -6.84 -2.65
N MET A 44 -7.03 -8.13 -2.35
CA MET A 44 -7.78 -9.23 -2.97
C MET A 44 -9.31 -9.12 -2.80
N ARG A 45 -9.79 -8.37 -1.82
CA ARG A 45 -11.23 -8.17 -1.55
C ARG A 45 -11.82 -6.94 -2.23
N MET A 46 -11.01 -6.17 -2.96
CA MET A 46 -11.44 -4.93 -3.59
C MET A 46 -12.02 -5.15 -4.99
N SER A 47 -13.00 -4.33 -5.34
CA SER A 47 -13.57 -4.24 -6.68
C SER A 47 -13.13 -2.94 -7.37
N LYS A 48 -13.16 -2.92 -8.70
CA LYS A 48 -12.86 -1.71 -9.48
C LYS A 48 -13.72 -0.52 -9.00
N GLY A 49 -13.10 0.64 -8.80
CA GLY A 49 -13.71 1.86 -8.27
C GLY A 49 -13.82 1.91 -6.74
N MET A 50 -13.48 0.83 -6.04
CA MET A 50 -13.56 0.79 -4.57
C MET A 50 -12.39 1.54 -3.94
N THR A 51 -12.70 2.31 -2.90
CA THR A 51 -11.73 2.84 -1.95
C THR A 51 -11.72 2.01 -0.67
N ALA A 52 -10.55 1.84 -0.06
CA ALA A 52 -10.40 1.14 1.21
C ALA A 52 -9.24 1.71 2.04
N THR A 53 -9.32 1.51 3.35
CA THR A 53 -8.21 1.78 4.26
C THR A 53 -7.64 0.45 4.76
N LEU A 54 -6.35 0.23 4.54
CA LEU A 54 -5.61 -0.94 4.98
C LEU A 54 -4.71 -0.57 6.15
N ASN A 55 -4.96 -1.17 7.31
CA ASN A 55 -4.07 -1.10 8.46
C ASN A 55 -3.11 -2.28 8.40
N ILE A 56 -1.82 -1.99 8.25
CA ILE A 56 -0.78 -2.98 8.00
C ILE A 56 0.20 -2.98 9.16
N PRO A 57 0.16 -4.02 10.02
CA PRO A 57 1.19 -4.22 11.02
C PRO A 57 2.57 -4.34 10.37
N SER A 58 3.62 -3.89 11.06
CA SER A 58 4.99 -3.87 10.53
C SER A 58 5.44 -5.21 9.96
N ALA A 59 5.08 -6.34 10.60
CA ALA A 59 5.38 -7.70 10.14
C ALA A 59 4.79 -8.07 8.77
N LYS A 60 3.75 -7.36 8.31
CA LYS A 60 3.15 -7.48 6.97
C LYS A 60 3.52 -6.32 6.04
N GLY A 61 4.30 -5.36 6.54
CA GLY A 61 4.88 -4.23 5.81
C GLY A 61 6.38 -4.43 5.59
N TYR A 62 7.19 -3.58 6.22
CA TYR A 62 8.66 -3.57 6.07
C TYR A 62 9.42 -4.15 7.28
N GLY A 63 8.70 -4.60 8.32
CA GLY A 63 9.26 -5.24 9.50
C GLY A 63 10.37 -4.44 10.19
N LYS A 64 11.31 -5.17 10.82
CA LYS A 64 12.45 -4.61 11.56
C LYS A 64 13.42 -3.78 10.70
N ALA A 65 13.39 -3.94 9.38
CA ALA A 65 14.30 -3.23 8.49
C ALA A 65 13.84 -1.79 8.21
N GLY A 66 12.52 -1.56 8.18
CA GLY A 66 11.99 -0.32 7.62
C GLY A 66 12.31 -0.18 6.12
N ALA A 67 12.23 1.04 5.58
CA ALA A 67 12.55 1.30 4.17
C ALA A 67 12.96 2.75 3.88
N GLY A 68 14.00 2.91 3.05
CA GLY A 68 14.33 4.16 2.37
C GLY A 68 14.61 5.37 3.27
N GLY A 69 14.85 5.17 4.57
CA GLY A 69 15.00 6.25 5.56
C GLY A 69 13.71 7.00 5.91
N VAL A 70 12.58 6.68 5.26
CA VAL A 70 11.27 7.32 5.48
C VAL A 70 10.30 6.44 6.27
N ILE A 71 10.50 5.12 6.23
CA ILE A 71 9.76 4.15 7.04
C ILE A 71 10.71 3.61 8.11
N PRO A 72 10.48 3.91 9.40
CA PRO A 72 11.29 3.38 10.49
C PRO A 72 11.17 1.85 10.65
N PRO A 73 12.14 1.21 11.32
CA PRO A 73 12.00 -0.15 11.84
C PRO A 73 10.70 -0.36 12.62
N ASP A 74 10.07 -1.52 12.42
CA ASP A 74 8.88 -1.96 13.15
C ASP A 74 7.68 -1.00 13.06
N ALA A 75 7.65 -0.15 12.03
CA ALA A 75 6.55 0.79 11.82
C ALA A 75 5.28 0.12 11.27
N ASP A 76 4.17 0.30 11.98
CA ASP A 76 2.84 0.03 11.46
C ASP A 76 2.42 1.13 10.47
N LEU A 77 1.68 0.74 9.43
CA LEU A 77 1.32 1.59 8.31
C LEU A 77 -0.19 1.65 8.10
N VAL A 78 -0.65 2.78 7.62
CA VAL A 78 -2.02 2.96 7.14
C VAL A 78 -1.95 3.34 5.67
N PHE A 79 -2.65 2.58 4.83
CA PHE A 79 -2.77 2.88 3.40
C PHE A 79 -4.22 3.19 3.06
N GLU A 80 -4.45 4.36 2.49
CA GLU A 80 -5.69 4.67 1.77
C GLU A 80 -5.47 4.27 0.32
N VAL A 81 -6.31 3.40 -0.22
CA VAL A 81 -6.16 2.84 -1.57
C VAL A 81 -7.45 3.01 -2.38
N GLU A 82 -7.30 3.22 -3.68
CA GLU A 82 -8.38 3.29 -4.67
C GLU A 82 -8.02 2.41 -5.86
N LEU A 83 -8.80 1.36 -6.09
CA LEU A 83 -8.58 0.44 -7.20
C LEU A 83 -9.17 1.01 -8.50
N LEU A 84 -8.32 1.49 -9.39
CA LEU A 84 -8.74 2.10 -10.65
C LEU A 84 -9.08 1.06 -11.71
N ASP A 85 -8.28 -0.01 -11.80
CA ASP A 85 -8.51 -1.05 -12.79
C ASP A 85 -7.91 -2.41 -12.44
N ILE A 86 -8.55 -3.45 -12.96
CA ILE A 86 -8.11 -4.85 -12.87
C ILE A 86 -7.71 -5.30 -14.27
N VAL A 87 -6.45 -5.08 -14.61
CA VAL A 87 -5.88 -5.57 -15.87
C VAL A 87 -5.72 -7.09 -15.77
N ARG A 88 -6.55 -7.84 -16.48
CA ARG A 88 -6.32 -9.26 -16.78
C ARG A 88 -5.38 -9.31 -17.97
N ARG A 89 -4.22 -9.93 -17.81
CA ARG A 89 -3.39 -10.33 -18.96
C ARG A 89 -3.84 -11.69 -19.45
#